data_AF-A0A4Q4CH96-F1
#
_entry.id   AF-A0A4Q4CH96-F1
#
_cell.length_a   1.000
_cell.length_b   1.000
_cell.length_c   1.000
_cell.angle_alpha   90.00
_cell.angle_beta   90.00
_cell.angle_gamma   90.00
#
_symmetry.space_group_name_H-M   'P 1'
#
loop_
_entity.id
_entity.type
_entity.pdbx_description
1 polymer ?
#
loop_
_entity_poly.entity_id
_entity_poly.type
_entity_poly.pdbx_seq_one_letter_code
_entity_poly.pdbx_strand_id
1 'polypeptide(L)'
;MILSSAGPFTPTQEHLDRLCDQARSSFDDPLFALSVEAFGEPHSAVVMNSDTLRVFMRSDTEPADALCCICDHSIDLGAFVAKIRDTLESITHGG
;
A
#
# COMPACT_ATOMS: atom_id res chain seq x y z
N MET A 1 -11.24 -4.56 11.04
CA MET A 1 -10.14 -3.80 10.41
C MET A 1 -9.91 -2.57 11.26
N ILE A 2 -8.71 -2.37 11.80
CA ILE A 2 -8.35 -1.15 12.52
C ILE A 2 -7.62 -0.26 11.51
N LEU A 3 -8.10 0.98 11.33
CA LEU A 3 -7.47 1.95 10.45
C LEU A 3 -6.76 2.99 11.31
N SER A 4 -5.47 3.16 11.08
CA SER A 4 -4.68 4.25 11.64
C SER A 4 -4.16 5.10 10.50
N SER A 5 -4.25 6.42 10.64
CA SER A 5 -3.71 7.37 9.68
C SER A 5 -2.84 8.38 10.40
N ALA A 6 -1.73 8.75 9.77
CA ALA A 6 -0.81 9.76 10.28
C ALA A 6 -0.42 10.68 9.11
N GLY A 7 -0.39 11.98 9.38
CA GLY A 7 -0.03 12.98 8.39
C GLY A 7 -0.73 14.31 8.61
N PRO A 8 -0.41 15.33 7.77
CA PRO A 8 -1.02 16.66 7.86
C PRO A 8 -2.47 16.69 7.35
N PHE A 9 -2.92 15.63 6.68
CA PHE A 9 -4.26 15.50 6.14
C PHE A 9 -5.13 14.65 7.07
N THR A 10 -6.33 15.14 7.39
CA THR A 10 -7.34 14.40 8.14
C THR A 10 -8.33 13.78 7.14
N PRO A 11 -8.25 12.47 6.85
CA PRO A 11 -9.14 11.84 5.89
C PRO A 11 -10.56 11.70 6.44
N THR A 12 -11.57 11.76 5.56
CA THR A 12 -12.92 11.33 5.90
C THR A 12 -13.01 9.79 5.85
N GLN A 13 -14.04 9.22 6.47
CA GLN A 13 -14.26 7.78 6.42
C GLN A 13 -14.45 7.29 4.98
N GLU A 14 -15.21 8.03 4.16
CA GLU A 14 -15.43 7.67 2.74
C GLU A 14 -14.13 7.71 1.93
N HIS A 15 -13.19 8.58 2.30
CA HIS A 15 -11.87 8.61 1.68
C HIS A 15 -11.07 7.35 2.05
N LEU A 16 -11.10 6.96 3.32
CA LEU A 16 -10.44 5.73 3.80
C LEU A 16 -11.04 4.48 3.15
N ASP A 17 -12.37 4.40 3.06
CA ASP A 17 -13.05 3.26 2.43
C ASP A 17 -12.64 3.11 0.95
N ARG A 18 -12.55 4.22 0.21
CA ARG A 18 -12.04 4.20 -1.17
C ARG A 18 -10.59 3.74 -1.28
N LEU A 19 -9.74 4.11 -0.32
CA LEU A 19 -8.35 3.63 -0.30
C LEU A 19 -8.29 2.12 -0.05
N CYS A 20 -9.14 1.60 0.86
CA CYS A 20 -9.26 0.17 1.11
C CYS A 20 -9.74 -0.59 -0.12
N ASP A 21 -10.77 -0.07 -0.82
CA ASP A 21 -11.28 -0.69 -2.04
C ASP A 21 -10.26 -0.67 -3.18
N GLN A 22 -9.50 0.42 -3.31
CA GLN A 22 -8.41 0.52 -4.28
C GLN A 22 -7.25 -0.43 -3.94
N ALA A 23 -6.93 -0.61 -2.66
CA ALA A 23 -5.94 -1.59 -2.23
C ALA A 23 -6.38 -3.02 -2.59
N ARG A 24 -7.64 -3.38 -2.27
CA ARG A 24 -8.22 -4.68 -2.64
C ARG A 24 -8.18 -4.91 -4.15
N SER A 25 -8.57 -3.93 -4.96
CA SER A 25 -8.50 -4.09 -6.41
C SER A 25 -7.07 -4.21 -6.93
N SER A 26 -6.07 -3.74 -6.18
CA SER A 26 -4.65 -3.84 -6.57
C SER A 26 -4.00 -5.17 -6.18
N PHE A 27 -4.58 -5.92 -5.23
CA PHE A 27 -4.02 -7.19 -4.72
C PHE A 27 -4.87 -8.42 -5.05
N ASP A 28 -6.20 -8.25 -5.16
CA ASP A 28 -7.17 -9.35 -5.23
C ASP A 28 -7.92 -9.41 -6.58
N ASP A 29 -7.46 -8.70 -7.61
CA ASP A 29 -8.04 -8.83 -8.97
C ASP A 29 -7.85 -10.28 -9.48
N PRO A 30 -8.92 -10.96 -9.96
CA PRO A 30 -8.84 -12.32 -10.49
C PRO A 30 -7.81 -12.50 -11.63
N LEU A 31 -7.51 -11.44 -12.39
CA LEU A 31 -6.47 -11.46 -13.42
C LEU A 31 -5.06 -11.52 -12.82
N PHE A 32 -4.87 -11.16 -11.55
CA PHE A 32 -3.58 -11.33 -10.88
C PHE A 32 -3.18 -12.79 -10.72
N ALA A 33 -4.11 -13.75 -10.64
CA ALA A 33 -3.73 -15.17 -10.54
C ALA A 33 -2.79 -15.60 -11.69
N LEU A 34 -3.01 -15.06 -12.90
CA LEU A 34 -2.14 -15.29 -14.06
C LEU A 34 -0.77 -14.61 -13.92
N SER A 35 -0.71 -13.47 -13.24
CA SER A 35 0.54 -12.77 -12.96
C SER A 35 1.31 -13.38 -11.80
N VAL A 36 0.63 -14.01 -10.82
CA VAL A 36 1.28 -14.70 -9.70
C VAL A 36 2.08 -15.90 -10.19
N GLU A 37 1.53 -16.66 -11.14
CA GLU A 37 2.25 -17.77 -11.77
C GLU A 37 3.50 -17.32 -12.54
N ALA A 38 3.51 -16.09 -13.06
CA ALA A 38 4.60 -15.55 -13.87
C ALA A 38 5.62 -14.71 -13.08
N PHE A 39 5.20 -14.04 -12.00
CA PHE A 39 5.97 -12.99 -11.30
C PHE A 39 5.96 -13.11 -9.77
N GLY A 40 5.23 -14.06 -9.19
CA GLY A 40 5.04 -14.20 -7.74
C GLY A 40 3.91 -13.33 -7.18
N GLU A 41 3.63 -13.45 -5.88
CA GLU A 41 2.56 -12.69 -5.24
C GLU A 41 2.86 -11.17 -5.24
N PRO A 42 1.90 -10.31 -5.62
CA PRO A 42 2.09 -8.88 -5.56
C PRO A 42 2.05 -8.40 -4.11
N HIS A 43 3.21 -7.97 -3.60
CA HIS A 43 3.34 -7.41 -2.25
C HIS A 43 3.29 -5.87 -2.25
N SER A 44 3.37 -5.24 -3.42
CA SER A 44 3.30 -3.78 -3.54
C SER A 44 2.60 -3.34 -4.82
N ALA A 45 1.78 -2.30 -4.73
CA ALA A 45 1.16 -1.64 -5.87
C ALA A 45 1.40 -0.14 -5.82
N VAL A 46 1.63 0.46 -6.99
CA VAL A 46 1.82 1.91 -7.14
C VAL A 46 0.71 2.44 -8.04
N VAL A 47 -0.05 3.40 -7.54
CA VAL A 47 -1.09 4.09 -8.30
C VAL A 47 -0.73 5.56 -8.43
N MET A 48 -0.53 5.99 -9.68
CA MET A 48 -0.28 7.38 -10.02
C MET A 48 -1.60 8.07 -10.35
N ASN A 49 -1.93 9.13 -9.62
CA ASN A 49 -2.97 10.09 -9.97
C ASN A 49 -2.33 11.38 -10.51
N SER A 50 -3.14 12.33 -10.98
CA SER A 50 -2.68 13.62 -11.48
C SER A 50 -1.76 14.37 -10.50
N ASP A 51 -2.09 14.34 -9.22
CA ASP A 51 -1.45 15.19 -8.20
C ASP A 51 -0.80 14.41 -7.06
N THR A 52 -1.02 13.09 -7.02
CA THR A 52 -0.51 12.24 -5.94
C THR A 52 -0.04 10.90 -6.48
N LEU A 53 0.93 10.33 -5.79
CA LEU A 53 1.36 8.96 -5.91
C LEU A 53 0.85 8.20 -4.69
N ARG A 54 0.23 7.05 -4.90
CA ARG A 54 -0.19 6.16 -3.82
C ARG A 54 0.61 4.87 -3.90
N VAL A 55 1.25 4.49 -2.80
CA VAL A 55 1.97 3.24 -2.68
C VAL A 55 1.24 2.38 -1.66
N PHE A 56 0.75 1.24 -2.11
CA PHE A 56 0.16 0.21 -1.27
C PHE A 56 1.18 -0.90 -1.08
N MET A 57 1.34 -1.36 0.15
CA MET A 57 2.22 -2.48 0.49
C MET A 57 1.50 -3.41 1.44
N ARG A 58 1.62 -4.71 1.21
CA ARG A 58 1.11 -5.77 2.07
C ARG A 58 2.31 -6.49 2.67
N SER A 59 2.24 -6.84 3.95
CA SER A 59 3.32 -7.56 4.62
C SER A 59 3.49 -8.95 4.03
N ASP A 60 4.74 -9.39 3.91
CA ASP A 60 5.10 -10.71 3.40
C ASP A 60 4.84 -11.80 4.46
N THR A 61 4.94 -11.45 5.75
CA THR A 61 4.79 -12.39 6.87
C THR A 61 3.38 -12.39 7.46
N GLU A 62 2.69 -11.25 7.41
CA GLU A 62 1.33 -11.10 7.93
C GLU A 62 0.44 -10.40 6.88
N PRO A 63 -0.14 -11.14 5.91
CA PRO A 63 -0.89 -10.54 4.79
C PRO A 63 -2.13 -9.73 5.20
N ALA A 64 -2.56 -9.83 6.47
CA ALA A 64 -3.61 -9.00 7.03
C ALA A 64 -3.16 -7.54 7.29
N ASP A 65 -1.85 -7.32 7.39
CA ASP A 65 -1.25 -6.01 7.59
C ASP A 65 -0.87 -5.37 6.26
N ALA A 66 -1.27 -4.11 6.09
CA ALA A 66 -0.98 -3.32 4.91
C ALA A 66 -0.70 -1.87 5.28
N LEU A 67 0.17 -1.23 4.50
CA LEU A 67 0.49 0.18 4.58
C LEU A 67 0.10 0.88 3.29
N CYS A 68 -0.52 2.05 3.41
CA CYS A 68 -0.78 2.94 2.28
C CYS A 68 -0.07 4.27 2.53
N CYS A 69 0.78 4.67 1.60
CA CYS A 69 1.44 5.97 1.61
C CYS A 69 0.93 6.83 0.47
N ILE A 70 0.51 8.05 0.78
CA ILE A 70 0.13 9.06 -0.21
C ILE A 70 1.23 10.11 -0.24
N CYS A 71 1.87 10.24 -1.39
CA CYS A 71 3.03 11.08 -1.60
C CYS A 71 2.80 12.04 -2.77
N ASP A 72 3.55 13.13 -2.81
CA ASP A 72 3.72 13.91 -4.04
C ASP A 72 4.63 13.16 -5.03
N HIS A 73 4.72 13.66 -6.26
CA HIS A 73 5.51 13.02 -7.33
C HIS A 73 7.02 13.34 -7.26
N SER A 74 7.46 14.16 -6.31
CA SER A 74 8.88 14.55 -6.18
C SER A 74 9.71 13.53 -5.38
N ILE A 75 9.08 12.48 -4.84
CA ILE A 75 9.78 11.47 -4.07
C ILE A 75 10.71 10.60 -4.94
N ASP A 76 11.81 10.15 -4.35
CA ASP A 76 12.56 9.02 -4.89
C ASP A 76 11.78 7.73 -4.61
N LEU A 77 11.01 7.26 -5.59
CA LEU A 77 10.17 6.08 -5.46
C LEU A 77 10.96 4.83 -5.05
N GLY A 78 12.17 4.63 -5.59
CA GLY A 78 12.97 3.44 -5.31
C GLY A 78 13.43 3.39 -3.86
N ALA A 79 14.04 4.48 -3.39
CA ALA A 79 14.45 4.60 -1.99
C ALA A 79 13.25 4.59 -1.04
N PHE A 80 12.13 5.17 -1.46
CA PHE A 80 10.91 5.20 -0.68
C PHE A 80 10.29 3.81 -0.49
N VAL A 81 10.15 3.03 -1.56
CA VAL A 81 9.58 1.67 -1.51
C VAL A 81 10.40 0.76 -0.59
N ALA A 82 11.73 0.87 -0.61
CA ALA A 82 12.59 0.14 0.32
C ALA A 82 12.31 0.53 1.78
N LYS A 83 12.29 1.84 2.07
CA LYS A 83 12.06 2.34 3.43
C LYS A 83 10.68 1.97 3.99
N ILE A 84 9.63 2.05 3.20
CA ILE A 84 8.28 1.72 3.67
C ILE A 84 8.13 0.22 3.96
N ARG A 85 8.89 -0.64 3.27
CA ARG A 85 8.92 -2.08 3.55
C ARG A 85 9.48 -2.35 4.93
N ASP A 86 10.65 -1.82 5.22
CA ASP A 86 11.28 -1.92 6.54
C ASP A 86 10.36 -1.36 7.64
N THR A 87 9.65 -0.27 7.33
CA THR A 87 8.68 0.36 8.25
C THR A 87 7.48 -0.55 8.52
N LEU A 88 6.90 -1.15 7.48
CA LEU A 88 5.77 -2.07 7.62
C LEU A 88 6.17 -3.29 8.45
N GLU A 89 7.33 -3.88 8.18
CA GLU A 89 7.85 -5.00 8.96
C GLU A 89 8.05 -4.62 10.44
N SER A 90 8.60 -3.43 10.72
CA SER A 90 8.75 -2.93 12.09
C SER A 90 7.39 -2.76 12.80
N ILE A 91 6.38 -2.23 12.11
CA ILE A 91 5.03 -2.06 12.69
C ILE A 91 4.38 -3.42 12.96
N THR A 92 4.42 -4.33 11.99
CA THR A 92 3.82 -5.66 12.08
C THR A 92 4.43 -6.49 13.22
N HIS A 93 5.74 -6.41 13.44
CA HIS A 93 6.42 -7.17 14.49
C HIS A 93 6.46 -6.45 15.85
N GLY A 94 5.81 -5.28 15.96
CA GLY A 94 5.56 -4.62 17.25
C GLY A 94 6.60 -3.62 17.73
N GLY A 95 7.41 -3.03 16.84
CA GLY A 95 8.28 -1.88 17.14
C GLY A 95 9.48 -2.16 18.03
#